data_AF-A0A8J7ALW9-F1
#
_entry.id   AF-A0A8J7ALW9-F1
#
_cell.length_a   1.000
_cell.length_b   1.000
_cell.length_c   1.000
_cell.angle_alpha   90.00
_cell.angle_beta   90.00
_cell.angle_gamma   90.00
#
_symmetry.space_group_name_H-M   'P 1'
#
loop_
_entity.id
_entity.type
_entity.pdbx_description
1 polymer ?
#
loop_
_entity_poly.entity_id
_entity_poly.type
_entity_poly.pdbx_seq_one_letter_code
_entity_poly.pdbx_strand_id
1 'polypeptide(L)'
;MKNIGPVSREWLAEIEVYTVEDLNRVGGAASAWVQVRDRHPGKVTTNLLWALLGAEADMDWRKLPPDVKEKALAVVNGLSV
;
A
#
# COMPACT_ATOMS: atom_id res chain seq x y z
N MET A 1 -1.58 2.54 11.74
CA MET A 1 -2.37 1.76 10.77
C MET A 1 -2.32 0.27 11.10
N LYS A 2 -3.45 -0.45 10.94
CA LYS A 2 -3.58 -1.91 11.09
C LYS A 2 -2.73 -2.63 10.03
N ASN A 3 -2.30 -3.87 10.28
CA ASN A 3 -1.52 -4.72 9.37
C ASN A 3 -0.09 -4.24 9.00
N ILE A 4 0.34 -3.03 9.41
CA ILE A 4 1.65 -2.48 9.05
C ILE A 4 2.68 -2.81 10.15
N GLY A 5 3.79 -3.46 9.78
CA GLY A 5 4.91 -3.77 10.69
C GLY A 5 5.89 -2.59 10.88
N PRO A 6 6.88 -2.69 11.80
CA PRO A 6 7.81 -1.60 12.10
C PRO A 6 8.58 -1.06 10.89
N VAL A 7 9.21 -1.94 10.10
CA VAL A 7 9.96 -1.55 8.88
C VAL A 7 9.06 -0.84 7.88
N SER A 8 7.86 -1.37 7.65
CA SER A 8 6.91 -0.73 6.74
C SER A 8 6.43 0.63 7.25
N ARG A 9 6.33 0.83 8.57
CA ARG A 9 6.02 2.15 9.15
C ARG A 9 7.14 3.15 8.91
N GLU A 10 8.40 2.73 9.04
CA GLU A 10 9.55 3.59 8.75
C GLU A 10 9.53 4.04 7.28
N TRP A 11 9.33 3.10 6.34
CA TRP A 11 9.21 3.45 4.92
C TRP A 11 8.04 4.37 4.60
N LEU A 12 6.90 4.19 5.27
CA LEU A 12 5.72 5.05 5.08
C LEU A 12 5.95 6.46 5.65
N ALA A 13 6.69 6.57 6.76
CA ALA A 13 7.05 7.87 7.33
C ALA A 13 7.96 8.68 6.39
N GLU A 14 8.81 8.04 5.58
CA GLU A 14 9.63 8.71 4.56
C GLU A 14 8.82 9.34 3.41
N ILE A 15 7.55 8.94 3.27
CA ILE A 15 6.59 9.52 2.32
C ILE A 15 5.47 10.29 3.02
N GLU A 16 5.68 10.65 4.29
CA GLU A 16 4.75 11.40 5.13
C GLU A 16 3.38 10.72 5.33
N VAL A 17 3.34 9.38 5.27
CA VAL A 17 2.13 8.58 5.50
C VAL A 17 2.15 7.96 6.89
N TYR A 18 1.28 8.45 7.78
CA TYR A 18 1.15 7.96 9.16
C TYR A 18 -0.22 7.32 9.43
N THR A 19 -1.23 7.79 8.70
CA THR A 19 -2.65 7.44 8.89
C THR A 19 -3.28 6.93 7.59
N VAL A 20 -4.50 6.40 7.68
CA VAL A 20 -5.27 6.00 6.49
C VAL A 20 -5.67 7.24 5.67
N GLU A 21 -5.92 8.35 6.34
CA GLU A 21 -6.18 9.64 5.71
C GLU A 21 -4.98 10.10 4.88
N ASP A 22 -3.75 9.85 5.33
CA ASP A 22 -2.55 10.15 4.55
C ASP A 22 -2.43 9.24 3.31
N LEU A 23 -2.85 7.97 3.40
CA LEU A 23 -2.95 7.11 2.21
C LEU A 23 -3.85 7.75 1.16
N ASN A 24 -5.04 8.19 1.55
CA ASN A 24 -5.97 8.86 0.63
C ASN A 24 -5.35 10.12 0.00
N ARG A 25 -4.57 10.90 0.76
CA ARG A 25 -3.87 12.09 0.25
C ARG A 25 -2.83 11.77 -0.82
N VAL A 26 -2.14 10.62 -0.71
CA VAL A 26 -1.14 10.20 -1.68
C VAL A 26 -1.72 9.40 -2.85
N GLY A 27 -3.04 9.24 -2.95
CA GLY A 27 -3.71 8.48 -4.02
C GLY A 27 -3.97 7.01 -3.67
N GLY A 28 -4.03 6.68 -2.38
CA GLY A 28 -4.40 5.38 -1.83
C GLY A 28 -3.24 4.39 -1.67
N ALA A 29 -3.57 3.20 -1.17
CA ALA A 29 -2.64 2.11 -0.88
C ALA A 29 -1.68 1.76 -2.03
N ALA A 30 -2.17 1.70 -3.27
CA ALA A 30 -1.35 1.36 -4.43
C ALA A 30 -0.33 2.45 -4.77
N SER A 31 -0.74 3.73 -4.68
CA SER A 31 0.17 4.86 -4.92
C SER A 31 1.24 4.96 -3.83
N ALA A 32 0.85 4.81 -2.56
CA ALA A 32 1.80 4.75 -1.45
C ALA A 32 2.83 3.63 -1.64
N TRP A 33 2.38 2.45 -2.09
CA TRP A 33 3.28 1.33 -2.38
C TRP A 33 4.29 1.65 -3.50
N VAL A 34 3.85 2.31 -4.58
CA VAL A 34 4.75 2.75 -5.67
C VAL A 34 5.80 3.72 -5.14
N GLN A 35 5.39 4.73 -4.38
CA GLN A 35 6.32 5.72 -3.82
C GLN A 35 7.36 5.11 -2.87
N VAL A 36 6.96 4.10 -2.08
CA VAL A 36 7.87 3.34 -1.21
C VAL A 36 8.80 2.45 -2.03
N ARG A 37 8.30 1.76 -3.07
CA ARG A 37 9.12 0.96 -4.00
C ARG A 37 10.19 1.81 -4.67
N ASP A 38 9.84 3.01 -5.11
CA ASP A 38 10.75 3.89 -5.84
C ASP A 38 11.89 4.40 -4.94
N ARG A 39 11.63 4.56 -3.63
CA ARG A 39 12.66 4.89 -2.61
C ARG A 39 13.49 3.68 -2.17
N HIS A 40 12.91 2.48 -2.19
CA HIS A 40 13.56 1.23 -1.75
C HIS A 40 13.56 0.13 -2.84
N PRO A 41 14.24 0.34 -3.99
CA PRO A 41 14.25 -0.63 -5.08
C PRO A 41 14.74 -2.01 -4.63
N GLY A 42 14.02 -3.07 -5.02
CA GLY A 42 14.36 -4.46 -4.72
C GLY A 42 14.08 -4.92 -3.28
N LYS A 43 13.66 -4.03 -2.37
CA LYS A 43 13.29 -4.39 -0.98
C LYS A 43 11.79 -4.54 -0.78
N VAL A 44 11.00 -3.81 -1.58
CA VAL A 44 9.54 -3.73 -1.42
C VAL A 44 8.87 -4.89 -2.14
N THR A 45 7.97 -5.58 -1.44
CA THR A 45 7.24 -6.75 -1.95
C THR A 45 5.74 -6.49 -2.00
N THR A 46 5.00 -7.34 -2.72
CA THR A 46 3.53 -7.27 -2.81
C THR A 46 2.84 -7.46 -1.45
N ASN A 47 3.52 -8.04 -0.45
CA ASN A 47 2.95 -8.13 0.90
C ASN A 47 2.71 -6.75 1.51
N LEU A 48 3.56 -5.75 1.22
CA LEU A 48 3.30 -4.38 1.65
C LEU A 48 2.02 -3.82 1.00
N LEU A 49 1.80 -4.11 -0.29
CA LEU A 49 0.59 -3.69 -1.00
C LEU A 49 -0.66 -4.26 -0.32
N TRP A 50 -0.64 -5.55 0.02
CA TRP A 50 -1.76 -6.19 0.74
C TRP A 50 -1.98 -5.60 2.13
N ALA A 51 -0.90 -5.35 2.87
CA ALA A 51 -0.99 -4.74 4.19
C ALA A 51 -1.62 -3.34 4.13
N LEU A 52 -1.24 -2.53 3.13
CA LEU A 52 -1.80 -1.20 2.90
C LEU A 52 -3.27 -1.23 2.51
N LEU A 53 -3.67 -2.11 1.59
CA LEU A 53 -5.08 -2.29 1.22
C LEU A 53 -5.94 -2.74 2.41
N GLY A 54 -5.41 -3.64 3.24
CA GLY A 54 -6.09 -4.05 4.47
C GLY A 54 -6.19 -2.92 5.48
N ALA A 55 -5.18 -2.05 5.56
CA ALA A 55 -5.22 -0.87 6.42
C ALA A 55 -6.27 0.15 5.94
N GLU A 56 -6.30 0.43 4.63
CA GLU A 56 -7.23 1.37 3.99
C GLU A 56 -8.69 0.92 4.13
N ALA A 57 -8.95 -0.38 4.03
CA ALA A 57 -10.28 -0.96 4.17
C ALA A 57 -10.64 -1.43 5.60
N ASP A 58 -9.79 -1.12 6.60
CA ASP A 58 -9.88 -1.60 7.99
C ASP A 58 -10.16 -3.11 8.17
N MET A 59 -9.56 -3.95 7.34
CA MET A 59 -9.77 -5.40 7.35
C MET A 59 -8.47 -6.21 7.31
N ASP A 60 -8.55 -7.50 7.65
CA ASP A 60 -7.46 -8.43 7.34
C ASP A 60 -7.35 -8.54 5.82
N TRP A 61 -6.17 -8.29 5.28
CA TRP A 61 -5.90 -8.31 3.84
C TRP A 61 -6.21 -9.65 3.16
N ARG A 62 -6.27 -10.75 3.92
CA ARG A 62 -6.69 -12.06 3.43
C ARG A 62 -8.18 -12.13 3.09
N LYS A 63 -8.99 -11.22 3.64
CA LYS A 63 -10.43 -11.11 3.40
C LYS A 63 -10.81 -10.08 2.34
N LEU A 64 -9.83 -9.37 1.78
CA LEU A 64 -10.06 -8.41 0.70
C LEU A 64 -10.66 -9.13 -0.53
N PRO A 65 -11.70 -8.56 -1.17
CA PRO A 65 -12.22 -9.04 -2.43
C PRO A 65 -11.12 -9.17 -3.52
N PRO A 66 -11.19 -10.17 -4.40
CA PRO A 66 -10.22 -10.35 -5.48
C PRO A 66 -10.11 -9.14 -6.41
N ASP A 67 -11.24 -8.49 -6.75
CA ASP A 67 -11.28 -7.35 -7.67
C ASP A 67 -10.51 -6.13 -7.12
N VAL A 68 -10.53 -5.93 -5.80
CA VAL A 68 -9.73 -4.89 -5.12
C VAL A 68 -8.24 -5.15 -5.32
N LYS A 69 -7.81 -6.41 -5.20
CA LYS A 69 -6.40 -6.79 -5.40
C LYS A 69 -5.98 -6.65 -6.86
N GLU A 70 -6.84 -7.03 -7.79
CA GLU A 70 -6.59 -6.90 -9.23
C GLU A 70 -6.43 -5.44 -9.66
N LYS A 71 -7.34 -4.56 -9.21
CA LYS A 71 -7.24 -3.10 -9.47
C LYS A 71 -5.94 -2.52 -8.94
N ALA A 72 -5.54 -2.89 -7.71
CA ALA A 72 -4.29 -2.44 -7.14
C ALA A 72 -3.07 -2.95 -7.92
N LEU A 73 -3.09 -4.21 -8.38
CA LEU A 73 -2.02 -4.77 -9.21
C LEU A 73 -1.89 -4.05 -10.55
N ALA A 74 -3.01 -3.70 -11.18
CA ALA A 74 -3.00 -2.93 -12.41
C ALA A 74 -2.31 -1.57 -12.22
N VAL A 75 -2.65 -0.84 -11.16
CA VAL A 75 -1.99 0.44 -10.82
C VAL A 75 -0.48 0.28 -10.64
N VAL A 76 -0.02 -0.69 -9.84
CA VAL A 76 1.43 -0.84 -9.56
C VAL A 76 2.24 -1.35 -10.75
N ASN A 77 1.59 -2.00 -11.70
CA ASN A 77 2.16 -2.46 -12.97
C ASN A 77 2.11 -1.38 -14.06
N GLY A 78 1.58 -0.19 -13.78
CA GLY A 78 1.42 0.88 -14.75
C GLY A 78 0.37 0.60 -15.82
N LEU A 79 -0.56 -0.32 -15.54
CA LEU A 79 -1.73 -0.56 -16.38
C LEU A 79 -2.81 0.45 -15.98
N SER A 80 -3.26 1.27 -16.93
CA SER A 80 -4.43 2.13 -16.72
C SER A 80 -5.66 1.26 -16.42
N VAL A 81 -6.23 1.43 -15.23
CA VAL A 81 -7.50 0.83 -14.79
C VAL A 81 -8.70 1.59 -15.32
#